data_AF-A0A935YZ94-F1
#
_entry.id   AF-A0A935YZ94-F1
#
_cell.length_a   1.000
_cell.length_b   1.000
_cell.length_c   1.000
_cell.angle_alpha   90.00
_cell.angle_beta   90.00
_cell.angle_gamma   90.00
#
_symmetry.space_group_name_H-M   'P 1'
#
loop_
_entity.id
_entity.type
_entity.pdbx_description
1 polymer ?
#
loop_
_entity_poly.entity_id
_entity_poly.type
_entity_poly.pdbx_seq_one_letter_code
_entity_poly.pdbx_strand_id
1 'polypeptide(L)' 'MTDAAETKERLPPRLRRILEVVYAIEGVAEARVWEWEKSVAVGVRPMAGTFAPDLLRRVESQVVVVREPGESWTFGVLED' A
#
# COMPACT_ATOMS: atom_id res chain seq x y z
N MET A 1 29.30 12.46 21.20
CA MET A 1 28.08 12.10 21.95
C MET A 1 26.94 12.06 20.96
N THR A 2 26.57 10.82 20.65
CA THR A 2 25.46 10.29 19.86
C THR A 2 24.39 11.25 19.36
N ASP A 3 24.36 11.44 18.03
CA ASP A 3 23.14 11.81 17.29
C ASP A 3 23.02 10.94 16.01
N ALA A 4 23.16 9.63 16.18
CA ALA A 4 23.01 8.64 15.12
C ALA A 4 21.64 7.92 15.20
N ALA A 5 20.72 8.43 16.02
CA ALA A 5 19.49 7.74 16.40
C ALA A 5 18.19 8.46 15.95
N GLU A 6 18.26 9.66 15.34
CA GLU A 6 17.08 10.49 15.05
C GLU A 6 16.57 10.48 13.60
N THR A 7 17.02 9.55 12.77
CA THR A 7 16.47 9.30 11.42
C THR A 7 15.83 7.91 11.34
N LYS A 8 14.86 7.62 12.21
CA LYS A 8 13.80 6.66 11.85
C LYS A 8 13.00 7.31 10.71
N GLU A 9 13.45 7.11 9.49
CA GLU A 9 12.93 7.74 8.26
C GLU A 9 11.40 7.76 8.26
N ARG A 10 10.83 8.97 8.36
CA ARG A 10 9.40 9.15 8.17
C ARG A 10 9.08 8.83 6.71
N LEU A 11 8.11 7.95 6.49
CA LEU A 11 7.64 7.62 5.14
C LEU A 11 7.30 8.92 4.36
N PRO A 12 7.68 9.00 3.07
CA PRO A 12 7.23 10.05 2.17
C PRO A 12 5.71 10.26 2.31
N PRO A 13 5.22 11.52 2.33
CA PRO A 13 3.80 11.80 2.57
C PRO A 13 2.86 11.03 1.63
N ARG A 14 3.26 10.85 0.37
CA ARG A 14 2.52 10.09 -0.64
C ARG A 14 2.39 8.62 -0.28
N LEU A 15 3.50 7.93 -0.03
CA LEU A 15 3.50 6.52 0.39
C LEU A 15 2.68 6.31 1.66
N ARG A 16 2.80 7.22 2.63
CA ARG A 16 1.98 7.19 3.85
C ARG A 16 0.49 7.26 3.53
N ARG A 17 0.09 8.19 2.65
CA ARG A 17 -1.32 8.37 2.26
C ARG A 17 -1.88 7.15 1.53
N ILE A 18 -1.09 6.51 0.68
CA ILE A 18 -1.48 5.26 0.01
C ILE A 18 -1.69 4.16 1.06
N LEU A 19 -0.72 3.98 1.96
CA LEU A 19 -0.81 2.98 3.04
C LEU A 19 -2.02 3.23 3.95
N GLU A 20 -2.30 4.49 4.33
CA GLU A 20 -3.50 4.84 5.10
C GLU A 20 -4.79 4.40 4.42
N VAL A 21 -4.92 4.64 3.11
CA VAL A 21 -6.10 4.20 2.34
C VAL A 21 -6.17 2.68 2.27
N VAL A 22 -5.06 1.99 2.02
CA VAL A 22 -5.05 0.52 1.90
C VAL A 22 -5.37 -0.15 3.25
N TYR A 23 -4.80 0.33 4.36
CA TYR A 23 -5.08 -0.21 5.69
C TYR A 23 -6.50 0.08 6.18
N ALA A 24 -7.18 1.09 5.64
CA ALA A 24 -8.59 1.35 5.94
C ALA A 24 -9.55 0.34 5.28
N ILE A 25 -9.06 -0.53 4.39
CA ILE A 25 -9.87 -1.52 3.68
C ILE A 25 -10.05 -2.76 4.56
N GLU A 26 -11.31 -3.10 4.81
CA GLU A 26 -11.68 -4.32 5.52
C GLU A 26 -11.09 -5.57 4.85
N GLY A 27 -10.45 -6.42 5.66
CA GLY A 27 -9.81 -7.65 5.20
C GLY A 27 -8.33 -7.53 4.87
N VAL A 28 -7.71 -6.34 4.99
CA VAL A 28 -6.24 -6.18 4.90
C VAL A 28 -5.59 -6.46 6.25
N ALA A 29 -4.75 -7.49 6.32
CA ALA A 29 -3.91 -7.78 7.50
C ALA A 29 -2.57 -7.04 7.44
N GLU A 30 -1.94 -6.99 6.26
CA GLU A 30 -0.67 -6.30 6.01
C GLU A 30 -0.68 -5.66 4.63
N ALA A 31 0.10 -4.60 4.46
CA ALA A 31 0.28 -3.93 3.17
C ALA A 31 1.73 -3.49 2.95
N ARG A 32 2.17 -3.57 1.69
CA ARG A 32 3.41 -2.97 1.19
C ARG A 32 3.11 -2.18 -0.07
N VAL A 33 3.78 -1.04 -0.20
CA VAL A 33 3.68 -0.18 -1.38
C VAL A 33 5.08 0.03 -1.91
N TRP A 34 5.24 -0.19 -3.21
CA TRP A 34 6.44 0.16 -3.96
C TRP A 34 6.08 1.25 -4.95
N GLU A 35 6.90 2.28 -5.01
CA GLU A 35 6.76 3.39 -5.93
C GLU A 35 8.06 3.54 -6.73
N TRP A 36 7.93 3.58 -8.04
CA TRP A 36 8.99 3.93 -8.98
C TRP A 36 8.41 4.80 -10.09
N GLU A 37 9.20 5.15 -11.10
CA GLU A 37 8.82 6.13 -12.12
C GLU A 37 7.40 5.89 -12.70
N LYS A 38 6.47 6.78 -12.32
CA LYS A 38 5.03 6.76 -12.69
C LYS A 38 4.34 5.41 -12.46
N SER A 39 4.82 4.61 -11.52
CA SER A 39 4.35 3.26 -11.31
C SER A 39 4.25 2.95 -9.82
N VAL A 40 3.13 2.36 -9.44
CA VAL A 40 2.87 1.97 -8.05
C VAL A 40 2.44 0.51 -8.01
N ALA A 41 3.11 -0.30 -7.18
CA ALA A 41 2.62 -1.63 -6.83
C ALA A 41 2.12 -1.63 -5.40
N VAL A 42 0.96 -2.24 -5.19
CA VAL A 42 0.39 -2.47 -3.86
C VAL A 42 0.27 -3.97 -3.63
N GLY A 43 1.03 -4.46 -2.64
CA GLY A 43 0.92 -5.82 -2.15
C GLY A 43 0.11 -5.84 -0.86
N VAL A 44 -0.87 -6.73 -0.75
CA VAL A 44 -1.68 -6.90 0.46
C VAL A 44 -1.67 -8.35 0.94
N ARG A 45 -1.77 -8.53 2.26
CA ARG A 45 -2.05 -9.83 2.87
C ARG A 45 -3.51 -9.86 3.33
N PRO A 46 -4.33 -10.82 2.86
CA PRO A 46 -5.70 -10.95 3.35
C PRO A 46 -5.73 -11.43 4.81
N MET A 47 -6.69 -10.93 5.59
CA MET A 47 -7.05 -11.53 6.87
C MET A 47 -7.61 -12.96 6.67
N ALA A 48 -7.52 -13.79 7.71
CA ALA A 48 -8.09 -15.13 7.69
C ALA A 48 -9.58 -15.10 7.28
N GLY A 49 -9.97 -15.95 6.33
CA GLY A 49 -11.33 -15.99 5.78
C GLY A 49 -11.65 -14.95 4.70
N THR A 50 -10.73 -14.02 4.40
CA THR A 50 -10.91 -13.06 3.30
C THR A 50 -10.43 -13.68 1.98
N PHE A 51 -11.30 -13.69 0.97
CA PHE A 51 -10.94 -14.17 -0.37
C PHE A 51 -10.09 -13.12 -1.10
N ALA A 52 -8.87 -13.49 -1.50
CA ALA A 52 -7.90 -12.55 -2.05
C ALA A 52 -8.36 -11.82 -3.33
N PRO A 53 -8.97 -12.46 -4.34
CA PRO A 53 -9.48 -11.75 -5.51
C PRO A 53 -10.54 -10.69 -5.21
N ASP A 54 -11.35 -10.88 -4.17
CA ASP A 54 -12.34 -9.87 -3.75
C ASP A 54 -11.66 -8.72 -3.04
N LEU A 55 -10.67 -9.01 -2.19
CA LEU A 55 -9.87 -8.00 -1.53
C LEU A 55 -9.12 -7.12 -2.55
N LEU A 56 -8.45 -7.73 -3.53
CA LEU A 56 -7.71 -6.99 -4.56
C LEU A 56 -8.62 -6.06 -5.37
N ARG A 57 -9.84 -6.51 -5.71
CA ARG A 57 -10.84 -5.66 -6.38
C ARG A 57 -11.25 -4.46 -5.51
N ARG A 58 -11.43 -4.66 -4.20
CA ARG A 58 -11.70 -3.55 -3.26
C ARG A 58 -10.54 -2.58 -3.18
N VAL A 59 -9.31 -3.10 -3.04
CA VAL A 59 -8.07 -2.31 -3.03
C VAL A 59 -7.99 -1.44 -4.27
N GLU A 60 -8.11 -2.04 -5.46
CA GLU A 60 -8.05 -1.31 -6.73
C GLU A 60 -9.08 -0.17 -6.79
N SER A 61 -10.32 -0.42 -6.34
CA SER A 61 -11.39 0.58 -6.35
C SER A 61 -11.16 1.76 -5.39
N GLN A 62 -10.60 1.51 -4.22
CA GLN A 62 -10.47 2.55 -3.18
C GLN A 62 -9.21 3.40 -3.34
N VAL A 63 -8.12 2.84 -3.89
CA VAL A 63 -6.89 3.62 -4.12
C VAL A 63 -7.01 4.65 -5.24
N VAL A 64 -8.12 4.66 -6.01
CA VAL A 64 -8.38 5.67 -7.04
C VAL A 64 -8.24 7.10 -6.51
N VAL A 65 -8.60 7.33 -5.23
CA VAL A 65 -8.53 8.65 -4.58
C VAL A 65 -7.12 9.18 -4.33
N VAL A 66 -6.09 8.33 -4.48
CA VAL A 66 -4.67 8.68 -4.29
C VAL A 66 -3.85 8.55 -5.58
N ARG A 67 -4.48 8.14 -6.70
CA ARG A 67 -3.79 8.03 -7.99
C ARG A 67 -3.47 9.41 -8.56
N GLU A 68 -2.27 9.54 -9.12
CA GLU A 68 -1.89 10.70 -9.92
C GLU A 68 -2.10 10.43 -11.43
N PRO A 69 -2.32 11.48 -12.24
CA PRO A 69 -2.45 11.33 -13.68
C PRO A 69 -1.22 10.69 -14.33
N GLY A 70 -1.46 9.69 -15.18
CA GLY A 70 -0.40 9.03 -15.95
C GLY A 70 0.33 7.91 -15.19
N GLU A 71 -0.14 7.54 -14.00
CA GLU A 71 0.41 6.41 -13.28
C GLU A 71 -0.12 5.05 -13.74
N SER A 72 0.76 4.05 -13.70
CA SER A 72 0.41 2.64 -13.84
C SER A 72 0.36 1.97 -12.46
N TRP A 73 -0.68 1.18 -12.20
CA TRP A 73 -0.90 0.55 -10.90
C TRP A 73 -1.02 -0.96 -11.03
N THR A 74 -0.33 -1.71 -10.16
CA THR A 74 -0.44 -3.17 -10.06
C THR A 74 -0.76 -3.60 -8.64
N PHE A 75 -1.54 -4.69 -8.52
CA PHE A 75 -2.04 -5.19 -7.25
C PHE A 75 -1.72 -6.68 -7.13
N GLY A 76 -1.27 -7.10 -5.94
CA GLY A 76 -0.89 -8.49 -5.70
C GLY A 76 -1.08 -8.90 -4.24
N VAL A 77 -1.02 -10.21 -4.01
CA VAL A 77 -1.00 -10.78 -2.67
C VAL A 77 0.45 -10.91 -2.21
N LEU A 78 0.73 -10.56 -0.96
CA LEU A 78 2.03 -10.82 -0.35
C LEU A 78 2.14 -12.31 -0.02
N GLU A 79 3.19 -12.95 -0.53
CA GLU A 79 3.60 -14.30 -0.13
C GLU A 79 4.44 -14.22 1.16
N ASP A 80 4.55 -15.34 1.87
CA ASP A 80 5.40 -15.49 3.07
C ASP A 80 6.90 -15.57 2.71
#